data_AF-A0AAN8NT67-F1
#
_entry.id   AF-A0AAN8NT67-F1
#
_cell.length_a   1.000
_cell.length_b   1.000
_cell.length_c   1.000
_cell.angle_alpha   90.00
_cell.angle_beta   90.00
_cell.angle_gamma   90.00
#
_symmetry.space_group_name_H-M   'P 1'
#
loop_
_entity.id
_entity.type
_entity.pdbx_description
1 polymer ?
#
loop_
_entity_poly.entity_id
_entity_poly.type
_entity_poly.pdbx_seq_one_letter_code
_entity_poly.pdbx_strand_id
1 'polypeptide(L)'
;MKISTFFKAATVILFAGMTAAVAVPNLNNPVEDHLPVKRGGMVVTGSLYPGGPEVNLTGTIDQIFPKLKQVYPELEPVFEPTTLSTPDTPSVVKRAPAAKPTCFSGNPADRYVIYNHALPYLRAIKSFTCSLPSGGGCTNVYCAPAPAANIRVCNPWFVTRRIPCSAILDVAEVIVKDCVDGPQKGIRGQINAVYNGIRFQVAIGTTVCLDSGSPLFGG
;
A
#
# COMPACT_ATOMS: atom_id res chain seq x y z
N MET A 1 -34.30 51.26 -61.23
CA MET A 1 -34.55 51.38 -59.77
C MET A 1 -35.20 50.07 -59.33
N LYS A 2 -34.49 49.22 -58.57
CA LYS A 2 -34.63 49.04 -57.10
C LYS A 2 -36.09 48.67 -56.74
N ILE A 3 -36.47 47.50 -56.18
CA ILE A 3 -35.92 46.76 -55.03
C ILE A 3 -36.55 45.34 -54.93
N SER A 4 -35.69 44.34 -54.69
CA SER A 4 -35.74 43.20 -53.72
C SER A 4 -36.93 42.23 -53.62
N THR A 5 -36.64 40.99 -54.04
CA THR A 5 -36.71 39.71 -53.28
C THR A 5 -37.30 39.69 -51.86
N PHE A 6 -38.15 38.67 -51.59
CA PHE A 6 -38.15 37.89 -50.33
C PHE A 6 -38.67 36.46 -50.56
N PHE A 7 -37.76 35.48 -50.64
CA PHE A 7 -38.05 34.07 -50.41
C PHE A 7 -38.08 33.83 -48.89
N LYS A 8 -39.20 33.34 -48.34
CA LYS A 8 -39.24 32.80 -46.98
C LYS A 8 -38.96 31.30 -47.04
N ALA A 9 -37.70 30.92 -46.81
CA ALA A 9 -37.36 29.54 -46.46
C ALA A 9 -37.66 29.35 -44.96
N ALA A 10 -38.56 28.42 -44.64
CA ALA A 10 -38.82 27.99 -43.28
C ALA A 10 -37.74 26.98 -42.86
N THR A 11 -36.77 27.44 -42.07
CA THR A 11 -35.78 26.58 -41.42
C THR A 11 -36.40 25.98 -40.16
N VAL A 12 -36.77 24.70 -40.21
CA VAL A 12 -37.11 23.92 -39.01
C VAL A 12 -35.80 23.52 -38.33
N ILE A 13 -35.42 24.24 -37.28
CA ILE A 13 -34.31 23.84 -36.42
C ILE A 13 -34.84 22.81 -35.42
N LEU A 14 -34.56 21.54 -35.68
CA LEU A 14 -34.64 20.47 -34.68
C LEU A 14 -33.56 20.72 -33.62
N PHE A 15 -33.94 21.39 -32.53
CA PHE A 15 -33.14 21.34 -31.30
C PHE A 15 -33.34 19.96 -30.68
N ALA A 16 -32.48 19.02 -31.05
CA ALA A 16 -32.20 17.87 -30.21
C ALA A 16 -31.60 18.43 -28.91
N GLY A 17 -32.43 18.58 -27.88
CA GLY A 17 -32.00 18.88 -26.53
C GLY A 17 -31.14 17.73 -26.04
N MET A 18 -29.84 17.81 -26.28
CA MET A 18 -28.87 17.04 -25.52
C MET A 18 -28.93 17.59 -24.10
N THR A 19 -29.76 16.99 -23.26
CA THR A 19 -29.50 17.00 -21.82
C THR A 19 -28.19 16.25 -21.64
N ALA A 20 -27.06 16.96 -21.76
CA ALA A 20 -25.85 16.55 -21.10
C ALA A 20 -26.23 16.52 -19.62
N ALA A 21 -26.52 15.32 -19.11
CA ALA A 21 -26.39 15.06 -17.70
C ALA A 21 -24.94 15.42 -17.39
N VAL A 22 -24.72 16.64 -16.91
CA VAL A 22 -23.49 16.98 -16.22
C VAL A 22 -23.46 15.98 -15.10
N ALA A 23 -22.63 14.96 -15.24
CA ALA A 23 -22.35 14.03 -14.17
C ALA A 23 -21.82 14.90 -13.04
N VAL A 24 -22.71 15.26 -12.12
CA VAL A 24 -22.32 15.77 -10.81
C VAL A 24 -21.40 14.68 -10.28
N PRO A 25 -20.11 14.95 -10.07
CA PRO A 25 -19.21 13.93 -9.54
C PRO A 25 -19.84 13.47 -8.24
N ASN A 26 -20.29 12.22 -8.24
CA ASN A 26 -20.84 11.59 -7.05
C ASN A 26 -19.67 11.51 -6.07
N LEU A 27 -19.67 12.40 -5.08
CA LEU A 27 -18.63 12.53 -4.05
C LEU A 27 -18.55 11.30 -3.12
N ASN A 28 -19.35 10.25 -3.39
CA ASN A 28 -19.35 8.98 -2.68
C ASN A 28 -18.55 7.89 -3.39
N ASN A 29 -17.83 8.18 -4.47
CA ASN A 29 -16.83 7.24 -4.96
C ASN A 29 -15.69 7.20 -3.93
N PRO A 30 -15.44 6.05 -3.26
CA PRO A 30 -14.20 5.92 -2.53
C PRO A 30 -13.08 6.13 -3.56
N VAL A 31 -12.13 6.99 -3.23
CA VAL A 31 -10.85 7.03 -3.91
C VAL A 31 -10.18 5.69 -3.59
N GLU A 32 -10.62 4.63 -4.27
CA GLU A 32 -9.90 3.38 -4.42
C GLU A 32 -8.63 3.72 -5.17
N ASP A 33 -7.57 3.90 -4.40
CA ASP A 33 -6.37 3.07 -4.50
C ASP A 33 -6.16 2.53 -5.93
N HIS A 34 -5.78 3.41 -6.87
CA HIS A 34 -5.55 3.12 -8.29
C HIS A 34 -4.35 2.19 -8.55
N LEU A 35 -3.98 1.37 -7.57
CA LEU A 35 -2.85 0.47 -7.61
C LEU A 35 -3.28 -0.87 -8.21
N PRO A 36 -2.58 -1.39 -9.22
CA PRO A 36 -2.92 -2.66 -9.85
C PRO A 36 -2.83 -3.81 -8.82
N VAL A 37 -3.99 -4.40 -8.57
CA VAL A 37 -4.19 -5.47 -7.59
C VAL A 37 -3.56 -6.76 -8.12
N LYS A 38 -2.35 -7.10 -7.65
CA LYS A 38 -1.86 -8.49 -7.71
C LYS A 38 -2.14 -9.15 -6.37
N ARG A 39 -3.00 -10.16 -6.38
CA ARG A 39 -3.54 -10.76 -5.16
C ARG A 39 -2.53 -11.76 -4.59
N GLY A 40 -1.74 -11.36 -3.60
CA GLY A 40 -0.73 -12.21 -2.97
C GLY A 40 -0.15 -11.62 -1.69
N GLY A 41 0.48 -12.47 -0.89
CA GLY A 41 1.30 -12.07 0.25
C GLY A 41 2.73 -11.76 -0.16
N MET A 42 3.42 -10.98 0.66
CA MET A 42 4.86 -10.74 0.52
C MET A 42 5.65 -12.04 0.60
N VAL A 43 6.71 -12.16 -0.20
CA VAL A 43 7.65 -13.28 -0.09
C VAL A 43 8.83 -12.84 0.78
N VAL A 44 9.08 -13.58 1.87
CA VAL A 44 10.17 -13.36 2.82
C VAL A 44 11.16 -14.51 2.72
N THR A 45 12.43 -14.16 2.53
CA THR A 45 13.55 -15.09 2.35
C THR A 45 14.76 -14.69 3.19
N GLY A 46 15.66 -15.62 3.47
CA GLY A 46 16.87 -15.37 4.25
C GLY A 46 16.83 -16.02 5.63
N SER A 47 17.74 -15.59 6.50
CA SER A 47 17.81 -15.98 7.90
C SER A 47 17.71 -14.78 8.83
N LEU A 48 17.33 -15.00 10.10
CA LEU A 48 17.24 -13.94 11.09
C LEU A 48 18.62 -13.37 11.46
N TYR A 49 19.64 -14.24 11.50
CA TYR A 49 21.05 -13.94 11.76
C TYR A 49 21.96 -14.70 10.79
N PRO A 50 23.20 -14.22 10.52
CA PRO A 50 24.13 -14.88 9.61
C PRO A 50 24.39 -16.35 10.01
N GLY A 51 24.21 -17.27 9.05
CA GLY A 51 24.38 -18.72 9.28
C GLY A 51 23.20 -19.41 9.98
N GLY A 52 22.11 -18.70 10.27
CA GLY A 52 20.88 -19.29 10.81
C GLY A 52 20.04 -20.06 9.78
N PRO A 53 18.93 -20.69 10.22
CA PRO A 53 18.02 -21.40 9.34
C PRO A 53 17.42 -20.52 8.23
N GLU A 54 17.61 -20.93 6.97
CA GLU A 54 17.03 -20.23 5.83
C GLU A 54 15.53 -20.48 5.72
N VAL A 55 14.75 -19.43 5.47
CA VAL A 55 13.31 -19.53 5.24
C VAL A 55 12.94 -19.04 3.85
N ASN A 56 11.82 -19.53 3.33
CA ASN A 56 11.18 -19.00 2.13
C ASN A 56 9.67 -19.09 2.34
N LEU A 57 9.07 -17.99 2.79
CA LEU A 57 7.67 -17.92 3.19
C LEU A 57 6.94 -16.91 2.33
N THR A 58 5.71 -17.22 1.95
CA THR A 58 4.81 -16.29 1.24
C THR A 58 3.56 -16.08 2.09
N GLY A 59 3.17 -14.83 2.30
CA GLY A 59 1.97 -14.47 3.07
C GLY A 59 2.00 -13.03 3.56
N THR A 60 0.95 -12.62 4.26
CA THR A 60 1.01 -11.42 5.11
C THR A 60 1.85 -11.73 6.35
N ILE A 61 2.25 -10.68 7.07
CA ILE A 61 2.98 -10.81 8.34
C ILE A 61 2.25 -11.71 9.33
N ASP A 62 0.93 -11.56 9.48
CA ASP A 62 0.14 -12.40 10.38
C ASP A 62 0.18 -13.90 10.00
N GLN A 63 0.34 -14.19 8.70
CA GLN A 63 0.43 -15.56 8.19
C GLN A 63 1.84 -16.15 8.29
N ILE A 64 2.88 -15.34 8.09
CA ILE A 64 4.27 -15.81 8.09
C ILE A 64 4.89 -15.84 9.49
N PHE A 65 4.50 -14.93 10.39
CA PHE A 65 5.14 -14.81 11.70
C PHE A 65 4.97 -16.07 12.57
N PRO A 66 3.79 -16.72 12.63
CA PRO A 66 3.64 -17.99 13.33
C PRO A 66 4.55 -19.10 12.76
N LYS A 67 4.78 -19.11 11.44
CA LYS A 67 5.70 -20.06 10.80
C LYS A 67 7.16 -19.73 11.12
N LEU A 68 7.51 -18.45 11.20
CA LEU A 68 8.83 -18.02 11.63
C LEU A 68 9.09 -18.41 13.09
N LYS A 69 8.11 -18.30 14.00
CA LYS A 69 8.26 -18.76 15.39
C LYS A 69 8.51 -20.27 15.52
N GLN A 70 8.05 -21.08 14.56
CA GLN A 70 8.38 -22.52 14.55
C GLN A 70 9.86 -22.78 14.27
N VAL A 71 10.50 -21.89 13.50
CA VAL A 71 11.92 -21.97 13.13
C VAL A 71 12.82 -21.22 14.12
N TYR A 72 12.31 -20.10 14.65
CA TYR A 72 12.96 -19.21 15.61
C TYR A 72 12.04 -19.05 16.83
N PRO A 73 12.05 -20.00 17.79
CA PRO A 73 11.15 -19.99 18.95
C PRO A 73 11.21 -18.72 19.80
N GLU A 74 12.38 -18.07 19.84
CA GLU A 74 12.66 -16.83 20.55
C GLU A 74 12.19 -15.57 19.82
N LEU A 75 11.70 -15.69 18.57
CA LEU A 75 11.26 -14.55 17.79
C LEU A 75 9.99 -13.93 18.40
N GLU A 76 10.11 -12.70 18.85
CA GLU A 76 9.00 -11.91 19.40
C GLU A 76 8.83 -10.58 18.65
N PRO A 77 7.61 -10.01 18.64
CA PRO A 77 7.37 -8.68 18.08
C PRO A 77 8.19 -7.60 18.82
N VAL A 78 8.68 -6.61 18.08
CA VAL A 78 9.54 -5.56 18.64
C VAL A 78 8.76 -4.24 18.75
N PHE A 79 8.28 -3.92 19.94
CA PHE A 79 7.39 -2.77 20.17
C PHE A 79 8.11 -1.41 20.18
N GLU A 80 9.36 -1.40 20.64
CA GLU A 80 10.20 -0.19 20.66
C GLU A 80 11.04 -0.08 19.37
N PRO A 81 11.20 1.12 18.79
CA PRO A 81 12.22 1.34 17.76
C PRO A 81 13.59 1.08 18.39
N THR A 82 14.19 -0.06 18.09
CA THR A 82 15.46 -0.43 18.70
C THR A 82 16.55 0.51 18.21
N THR A 83 17.02 1.41 19.07
CA THR A 83 18.33 2.06 18.96
C THR A 83 19.43 1.03 19.23
N LEU A 84 19.51 -0.01 18.40
CA LEU A 84 20.62 -0.96 18.45
C LEU A 84 21.71 -0.47 17.51
N SER A 85 22.68 0.18 18.13
CA SER A 85 23.97 0.58 17.57
C SER A 85 24.69 -0.66 16.99
N THR A 86 24.65 -0.78 15.67
CA THR A 86 25.66 -1.51 14.89
C THR A 86 26.08 -0.56 13.77
N PRO A 87 27.37 -0.22 13.61
CA PRO A 87 27.81 0.71 12.58
C PRO A 87 27.92 -0.03 11.24
N ASP A 88 26.80 -0.49 10.70
CA ASP A 88 26.77 -1.15 9.40
C ASP A 88 25.88 -0.38 8.44
N THR A 89 26.55 0.45 7.63
CA THR A 89 26.01 1.10 6.43
C THR A 89 24.96 2.17 6.77
N PRO A 90 25.03 3.40 6.20
CA PRO A 90 24.03 4.42 6.52
C PRO A 90 22.64 3.84 6.26
N SER A 91 21.84 3.77 7.33
CA SER A 91 20.41 3.49 7.21
C SER A 91 19.86 4.38 6.11
N VAL A 92 19.02 3.80 5.26
CA VAL A 92 18.48 4.41 4.04
C VAL A 92 17.79 5.75 4.34
N VAL A 93 17.53 6.04 5.62
CA VAL A 93 16.95 7.26 6.18
C VAL A 93 17.88 8.49 6.17
N LYS A 94 19.20 8.40 5.88
CA LYS A 94 19.99 9.64 5.65
C LYS A 94 19.87 10.24 4.25
N ARG A 95 19.10 9.61 3.37
CA ARG A 95 18.41 10.33 2.30
C ARG A 95 16.98 10.42 2.77
N ALA A 96 16.52 11.62 3.15
CA ALA A 96 15.08 11.88 3.26
C ALA A 96 14.38 11.14 2.11
N PRO A 97 13.24 10.45 2.35
CA PRO A 97 12.51 9.84 1.24
C PRO A 97 12.43 10.91 0.16
N ALA A 98 12.85 10.59 -1.06
CA ALA A 98 13.03 11.60 -2.11
C ALA A 98 11.75 12.43 -2.36
N ALA A 99 10.61 11.98 -1.83
CA ALA A 99 9.38 12.73 -1.66
C ALA A 99 8.86 12.65 -0.21
N LYS A 100 8.24 13.74 0.27
CA LYS A 100 7.35 13.71 1.43
C LYS A 100 6.21 12.71 1.18
N PRO A 101 5.68 12.05 2.21
CA PRO A 101 4.50 11.21 2.04
C PRO A 101 3.33 12.01 1.47
N THR A 102 2.59 11.37 0.58
CA THR A 102 1.29 11.87 0.15
C THR A 102 0.25 11.32 1.12
N CYS A 103 -0.35 12.19 1.92
CA CYS A 103 -1.44 11.86 2.82
C CYS A 103 -2.76 12.06 2.06
N PHE A 104 -3.58 11.02 1.96
CA PHE A 104 -4.78 11.02 1.11
C PHE A 104 -6.06 11.25 1.89
N SER A 105 -7.03 11.92 1.27
CA SER A 105 -8.40 12.03 1.76
C SER A 105 -9.18 10.72 1.60
N GLY A 106 -9.81 10.24 2.68
CA GLY A 106 -10.73 9.09 2.72
C GLY A 106 -10.51 8.23 3.97
N ASN A 107 -10.99 6.99 4.00
CA ASN A 107 -11.00 6.17 5.22
C ASN A 107 -9.56 5.80 5.66
N PRO A 108 -9.14 6.21 6.87
CA PRO A 108 -7.79 5.95 7.36
C PRO A 108 -7.70 4.58 8.05
N ALA A 109 -6.56 3.90 7.89
CA ALA A 109 -6.28 2.64 8.59
C ALA A 109 -6.39 2.84 10.09
N ASP A 110 -6.86 1.81 10.80
CA ASP A 110 -6.85 1.86 12.25
C ASP A 110 -5.40 1.99 12.77
N ARG A 111 -5.14 3.10 13.46
CA ARG A 111 -3.82 3.42 13.96
C ARG A 111 -3.36 2.42 15.00
N TYR A 112 -4.23 2.02 15.92
CA TYR A 112 -3.87 1.05 16.96
C TYR A 112 -3.40 -0.26 16.32
N VAL A 113 -4.09 -0.72 15.29
CA VAL A 113 -3.72 -1.93 14.56
C VAL A 113 -2.36 -1.79 13.87
N ILE A 114 -2.12 -0.69 13.14
CA ILE A 114 -0.82 -0.47 12.49
C ILE A 114 0.32 -0.42 13.51
N TYR A 115 0.16 0.31 14.62
CA TYR A 115 1.22 0.46 15.63
C TYR A 115 1.50 -0.80 16.44
N ASN A 116 0.47 -1.58 16.79
CA ASN A 116 0.61 -2.71 17.71
C ASN A 116 0.69 -4.07 17.02
N HIS A 117 0.23 -4.18 15.78
CA HIS A 117 0.15 -5.47 15.07
C HIS A 117 0.93 -5.48 13.75
N ALA A 118 1.08 -4.36 13.05
CA ALA A 118 1.85 -4.35 11.81
C ALA A 118 3.34 -4.02 12.04
N LEU A 119 3.64 -2.86 12.62
CA LEU A 119 5.02 -2.37 12.77
C LEU A 119 5.89 -3.26 13.67
N PRO A 120 5.43 -3.76 14.84
CA PRO A 120 6.29 -4.55 15.72
C PRO A 120 6.79 -5.85 15.09
N TYR A 121 5.93 -6.45 14.28
CA TYR A 121 6.25 -7.66 13.54
C TYR A 121 7.15 -7.37 12.33
N LEU A 122 6.93 -6.25 11.63
CA LEU A 122 7.88 -5.77 10.60
C LEU A 122 9.29 -5.54 11.18
N ARG A 123 9.37 -4.95 12.38
CA ARG A 123 10.66 -4.74 13.07
C ARG A 123 11.35 -6.05 13.41
N ALA A 124 10.60 -7.05 13.87
CA ALA A 124 11.13 -8.37 14.19
C ALA A 124 11.74 -9.09 12.96
N ILE A 125 11.22 -8.82 11.76
CA ILE A 125 11.71 -9.45 10.52
C ILE A 125 12.63 -8.55 9.69
N LYS A 126 13.12 -7.43 10.24
CA LYS A 126 13.87 -6.41 9.47
C LYS A 126 15.15 -6.91 8.80
N SER A 127 15.76 -7.98 9.32
CA SER A 127 16.98 -8.59 8.77
C SER A 127 16.74 -9.52 7.57
N PHE A 128 15.50 -9.96 7.34
CA PHE A 128 15.17 -10.79 6.19
C PHE A 128 15.14 -9.98 4.89
N THR A 129 15.12 -10.72 3.77
CA THR A 129 14.92 -10.19 2.43
C THR A 129 13.47 -10.33 2.01
N CYS A 130 12.86 -9.22 1.61
CA CYS A 130 11.50 -9.11 1.12
C CYS A 130 11.48 -8.99 -0.42
N SER A 131 10.68 -9.81 -1.09
CA SER A 131 10.51 -9.72 -2.54
C SER A 131 9.35 -8.80 -2.91
N LEU A 132 9.61 -7.95 -3.90
CA LEU A 132 8.63 -7.10 -4.56
C LEU A 132 7.90 -7.91 -5.64
N PRO A 133 6.56 -7.85 -5.73
CA PRO A 133 5.79 -8.63 -6.70
C PRO A 133 6.18 -8.27 -8.14
N SER A 134 6.13 -9.21 -9.09
CA SER A 134 6.36 -8.91 -10.51
C SER A 134 5.12 -8.37 -11.21
N GLY A 135 5.30 -7.75 -12.38
CA GLY A 135 4.20 -7.35 -13.26
C GLY A 135 3.53 -6.02 -12.90
N GLY A 136 4.28 -5.07 -12.34
CA GLY A 136 3.72 -3.76 -12.00
C GLY A 136 2.78 -3.75 -10.79
N GLY A 137 2.63 -4.87 -10.09
CA GLY A 137 1.59 -5.08 -9.08
C GLY A 137 1.98 -4.66 -7.65
N CYS A 138 1.00 -4.77 -6.77
CA CYS A 138 1.17 -4.66 -5.32
C CYS A 138 0.93 -6.00 -4.62
N THR A 139 1.43 -6.16 -3.40
CA THR A 139 1.19 -7.32 -2.54
C THR A 139 0.90 -6.84 -1.12
N ASN A 140 0.11 -7.59 -0.36
CA ASN A 140 -0.17 -7.26 1.03
C ASN A 140 1.01 -7.67 1.92
N VAL A 141 1.53 -6.70 2.67
CA VAL A 141 2.53 -6.91 3.73
C VAL A 141 1.81 -7.24 5.03
N TYR A 142 0.80 -6.44 5.38
CA TYR A 142 -0.04 -6.63 6.56
C TYR A 142 -1.49 -6.45 6.17
N CYS A 143 -2.40 -7.21 6.80
CA CYS A 143 -3.82 -6.95 6.61
C CYS A 143 -4.73 -7.45 7.74
N ALA A 144 -5.52 -6.55 8.29
CA ALA A 144 -6.60 -6.83 9.22
C ALA A 144 -7.96 -6.38 8.64
N PRO A 145 -8.98 -7.26 8.59
CA PRO A 145 -10.31 -6.92 8.06
C PRO A 145 -11.16 -6.12 9.06
N ALA A 146 -10.96 -6.33 10.37
CA ALA A 146 -11.64 -5.60 11.44
C ALA A 146 -10.76 -5.60 12.71
N PRO A 147 -10.30 -4.43 13.21
CA PRO A 147 -10.39 -3.11 12.58
C PRO A 147 -9.64 -3.06 11.24
N ALA A 148 -10.15 -2.29 10.28
CA ALA A 148 -9.59 -2.28 8.92
C ALA A 148 -8.21 -1.61 8.90
N ALA A 149 -7.18 -2.37 8.55
CA ALA A 149 -5.82 -1.85 8.40
C ALA A 149 -5.03 -2.69 7.39
N ASN A 150 -4.28 -2.02 6.52
CA ASN A 150 -3.49 -2.67 5.48
C ASN A 150 -2.17 -1.91 5.26
N ILE A 151 -1.09 -2.68 5.04
CA ILE A 151 0.17 -2.18 4.47
C ILE A 151 0.42 -2.93 3.16
N ARG A 152 0.63 -2.18 2.07
CA ARG A 152 0.96 -2.73 0.74
C ARG A 152 2.36 -2.34 0.33
N VAL A 153 3.02 -3.24 -0.39
CA VAL A 153 4.25 -2.92 -1.12
C VAL A 153 4.04 -3.19 -2.61
N CYS A 154 4.41 -2.21 -3.43
CA CYS A 154 4.20 -2.22 -4.87
C CYS A 154 5.51 -2.11 -5.63
N ASN A 155 5.55 -2.83 -6.74
CA ASN A 155 6.68 -2.84 -7.64
C ASN A 155 6.25 -2.24 -8.98
N PRO A 156 6.81 -1.09 -9.40
CA PRO A 156 6.50 -0.54 -10.72
C PRO A 156 7.13 -1.35 -11.87
N TRP A 157 8.00 -2.33 -11.57
CA TRP A 157 8.72 -3.11 -12.59
C TRP A 157 8.00 -4.40 -12.96
N PHE A 158 8.24 -4.89 -14.18
CA PHE A 158 7.70 -6.17 -14.66
C PHE A 158 8.40 -7.39 -14.07
N VAL A 159 9.57 -7.23 -13.45
CA VAL A 159 10.38 -8.31 -12.85
C VAL A 159 10.32 -8.25 -11.33
N THR A 160 10.36 -9.41 -10.69
CA THR A 160 10.54 -9.52 -9.23
C THR A 160 11.87 -8.88 -8.84
N ARG A 161 11.85 -8.07 -7.79
CA ARG A 161 13.04 -7.45 -7.20
C ARG A 161 13.10 -7.81 -5.72
N ARG A 162 14.27 -7.74 -5.11
CA ARG A 162 14.47 -8.04 -3.69
C ARG A 162 15.06 -6.83 -2.99
N ILE A 163 14.53 -6.52 -1.82
CA ILE A 163 14.98 -5.46 -0.93
C ILE A 163 15.02 -6.02 0.50
N PRO A 164 15.83 -5.48 1.42
CA PRO A 164 15.71 -5.85 2.82
C PRO A 164 14.33 -5.45 3.34
N CYS A 165 13.76 -6.26 4.23
CA CYS A 165 12.45 -5.95 4.82
C CYS A 165 12.48 -4.63 5.63
N SER A 166 13.65 -4.24 6.16
CA SER A 166 13.86 -2.93 6.77
C SER A 166 13.49 -1.75 5.86
N ALA A 167 13.67 -1.84 4.55
CA ALA A 167 13.30 -0.76 3.64
C ALA A 167 11.77 -0.52 3.57
N ILE A 168 10.97 -1.57 3.76
CA ILE A 168 9.50 -1.45 3.82
C ILE A 168 9.11 -0.82 5.17
N LEU A 169 9.72 -1.30 6.26
CA LEU A 169 9.52 -0.78 7.61
C LEU A 169 9.82 0.72 7.69
N ASP A 170 11.00 1.14 7.23
CA ASP A 170 11.44 2.55 7.29
C ASP A 170 10.43 3.48 6.60
N VAL A 171 9.92 3.07 5.43
CA VAL A 171 8.93 3.85 4.67
C VAL A 171 7.57 3.86 5.39
N ALA A 172 7.13 2.72 5.94
CA ALA A 172 5.89 2.63 6.70
C ALA A 172 5.92 3.54 7.94
N GLU A 173 7.03 3.57 8.68
CA GLU A 173 7.19 4.43 9.85
C GLU A 173 7.14 5.92 9.50
N VAL A 174 7.67 6.34 8.33
CA VAL A 174 7.53 7.73 7.86
C VAL A 174 6.07 8.06 7.55
N ILE A 175 5.34 7.19 6.84
CA ILE A 175 3.91 7.41 6.55
C ILE A 175 3.11 7.53 7.85
N VAL A 176 3.36 6.63 8.80
CA VAL A 176 2.72 6.62 10.12
C VAL A 176 2.99 7.92 10.88
N LYS A 177 4.23 8.44 10.82
CA LYS A 177 4.61 9.67 11.49
C LYS A 177 3.93 10.91 10.88
N ASP A 178 3.85 10.96 9.55
CA ASP A 178 3.52 12.19 8.83
C ASP A 178 2.04 12.27 8.37
N CYS A 179 1.33 11.14 8.25
CA CYS A 179 -0.04 11.06 7.70
C CYS A 179 -1.13 10.59 8.69
N VAL A 180 -1.05 11.04 9.94
CA VAL A 180 -2.03 10.68 10.98
C VAL A 180 -3.32 11.51 10.78
N ASP A 181 -4.32 10.95 10.10
CA ASP A 181 -5.59 11.62 9.82
C ASP A 181 -6.80 10.81 10.33
N GLY A 182 -7.77 11.49 10.98
CA GLY A 182 -9.16 11.04 11.12
C GLY A 182 -9.84 11.13 12.50
N PRO A 183 -11.17 10.88 12.57
CA PRO A 183 -12.01 11.07 13.78
C PRO A 183 -11.68 10.11 14.93
N GLN A 184 -11.09 8.96 14.61
CA GLN A 184 -10.42 8.04 15.54
C GLN A 184 -8.93 7.93 15.18
N LYS A 185 -8.20 9.05 15.08
CA LYS A 185 -6.72 9.12 14.92
C LYS A 185 -6.11 8.04 14.01
N GLY A 186 -6.59 7.82 12.78
CA GLY A 186 -6.12 6.77 11.87
C GLY A 186 -4.85 7.16 11.06
N ILE A 187 -4.39 6.29 10.16
CA ILE A 187 -3.22 6.53 9.29
C ILE A 187 -3.58 6.28 7.82
N ARG A 188 -3.27 7.21 6.92
CA ARG A 188 -3.37 6.97 5.47
C ARG A 188 -2.34 7.73 4.65
N GLY A 189 -1.49 7.01 3.92
CA GLY A 189 -0.57 7.67 3.00
C GLY A 189 0.23 6.70 2.14
N GLN A 190 1.00 7.28 1.21
CA GLN A 190 1.91 6.53 0.35
C GLN A 190 3.24 7.27 0.14
N ILE A 191 4.30 6.50 -0.10
CA ILE A 191 5.62 7.01 -0.50
C ILE A 191 6.17 6.13 -1.63
N ASN A 192 6.64 6.78 -2.71
CA ASN A 192 7.52 6.16 -3.69
C ASN A 192 8.96 6.24 -3.19
N ALA A 193 9.59 5.09 -2.97
CA ALA A 193 10.92 4.97 -2.40
C ALA A 193 11.90 4.31 -3.37
N VAL A 194 13.20 4.52 -3.12
CA VAL A 194 14.29 3.91 -3.90
C VAL A 194 15.32 3.33 -2.94
N TYR A 195 15.59 2.03 -3.07
CA TYR A 195 16.64 1.33 -2.32
C TYR A 195 17.64 0.70 -3.29
N ASN A 196 18.91 1.06 -3.21
CA ASN A 196 19.97 0.57 -4.13
C ASN A 196 19.56 0.60 -5.61
N GLY A 197 18.90 1.69 -6.04
CA GLY A 197 18.40 1.87 -7.41
C GLY A 197 17.08 1.16 -7.72
N ILE A 198 16.57 0.33 -6.82
CA ILE A 198 15.28 -0.36 -6.95
C ILE A 198 14.17 0.59 -6.49
N ARG A 199 13.31 1.01 -7.43
CA ARG A 199 12.10 1.80 -7.12
C ARG A 199 10.97 0.90 -6.64
N PHE A 200 10.27 1.32 -5.60
CA PHE A 200 9.08 0.65 -5.05
C PHE A 200 8.16 1.68 -4.40
N GLN A 201 6.95 1.26 -4.03
CA GLN A 201 6.00 2.11 -3.30
C GLN A 201 5.47 1.35 -2.09
N VAL A 202 5.26 2.06 -0.98
CA VAL A 202 4.54 1.56 0.19
C VAL A 202 3.29 2.41 0.41
N ALA A 203 2.17 1.77 0.70
CA ALA A 203 0.89 2.41 0.97
C ALA A 203 0.26 1.85 2.26
N ILE A 204 -0.38 2.73 3.05
CA ILE A 204 -1.12 2.38 4.27
C ILE A 204 -2.56 2.91 4.15
N GLY A 205 -3.56 2.07 4.48
CA GLY A 205 -4.99 2.45 4.43
C GLY A 205 -5.94 1.34 4.90
N THR A 206 -7.25 1.54 4.74
CA THR A 206 -8.31 0.58 5.15
C THR A 206 -8.68 -0.45 4.10
N THR A 207 -7.94 -0.53 2.99
CA THR A 207 -8.34 -1.35 1.83
C THR A 207 -8.53 -2.81 2.19
N VAL A 208 -9.56 -3.44 1.63
CA VAL A 208 -9.98 -4.82 1.93
C VAL A 208 -8.80 -5.78 1.81
N CYS A 209 -8.64 -6.61 2.84
CA CYS A 209 -7.71 -7.73 2.86
C CYS A 209 -8.07 -8.75 1.81
N LEU A 210 -7.07 -9.27 1.11
CA LEU A 210 -7.30 -10.38 0.21
C LEU A 210 -7.20 -11.69 1.02
N ASP A 211 -8.28 -12.47 0.92
CA ASP A 211 -8.51 -13.83 1.41
C ASP A 211 -8.63 -14.05 2.92
N SER A 212 -9.76 -13.66 3.51
CA SER A 212 -10.44 -14.55 4.47
C SER A 212 -11.36 -15.45 3.64
N GLY A 213 -11.09 -16.75 3.59
CA GLY A 213 -11.90 -17.71 2.83
C GLY A 213 -13.38 -17.70 3.21
N SER A 214 -14.18 -16.88 2.53
CA SER A 214 -15.63 -16.98 2.53
C SER A 214 -16.05 -17.75 1.28
N PRO A 215 -16.83 -18.83 1.40
CA PRO A 215 -17.43 -19.47 0.25
C PRO A 215 -18.30 -18.42 -0.43
N LEU A 216 -18.06 -18.23 -1.72
CA LEU A 216 -18.97 -17.48 -2.58
C LEU A 216 -20.37 -18.06 -2.38
N PHE A 217 -21.31 -17.17 -2.06
CA PHE A 217 -22.73 -17.42 -2.15
C PHE A 217 -23.04 -18.18 -3.45
N GLY A 218 -23.44 -19.44 -3.28
CA GLY A 218 -24.23 -20.19 -4.24
C GLY A 218 -25.62 -20.35 -3.64
N GLY A 219 -26.61 -19.77 -4.30
CA GLY A 219 -28.02 -19.73 -3.90
C GLY A 219 -28.73 -18.55 -4.54
#